data_AF-A0A9P7CH14-F1
#
_entry.id   AF-A0A9P7CH14-F1
#
_cell.length_a   1.000
_cell.length_b   1.000
_cell.length_c   1.000
_cell.angle_alpha   90.00
_cell.angle_beta   90.00
_cell.angle_gamma   90.00
#
_symmetry.space_group_name_H-M   'P 1'
#
loop_
_entity.id
_entity.type
_entity.pdbx_description
1 polymer ?
#
loop_
_entity_poly.entity_id
_entity_poly.type
_entity_poly.pdbx_seq_one_letter_code
_entity_poly.pdbx_strand_id
1 'polypeptide(L)'
;MARCQVGAWSVKRVGNVAQPHAWRGERNEVVKADGAISPDLPSMAAGGIRCSLRDMTRWMQVLLDPALAPDWLGSEQRRALWTLHMPMPLSERQRRWDNAHFYGYGYGWRVSDMDGQWKVAHTGTLSGMYSSLALLPDRKLGVVMLINGEGEDARTALMQAMLKRFTAPDEARPAMAYLDELKTGQATRAATGHQRPATSDARQASASDLPRWQGRYSDPWLGPASLCPGRDGLRFSVDKSPRLQATVLHRQGRWLLRWDTLGDEAQAWLQPGEDPSPTLDLRAIDPDIDFSYDFQDLHFTRTGDCAGRDRQRR
;
A
#
# COMPACT_ATOMS: atom_id res chain seq x y z
N MET A 1 -22.84 -0.59 15.60
CA MET A 1 -22.28 -0.30 14.26
C MET A 1 -23.05 -1.16 13.28
N ALA A 2 -23.76 -0.57 12.31
CA ALA A 2 -24.75 -1.31 11.49
C ALA A 2 -24.41 -1.36 9.99
N ARG A 3 -23.49 -0.52 9.51
CA ARG A 3 -23.07 -0.44 8.10
C ARG A 3 -21.57 -0.66 7.94
N CYS A 4 -20.93 -1.33 8.90
CA CYS A 4 -19.62 -1.95 8.70
C CYS A 4 -19.85 -3.33 8.08
N GLN A 5 -19.14 -3.62 7.00
CA GLN A 5 -19.26 -4.88 6.27
C GLN A 5 -17.88 -5.53 6.14
N VAL A 6 -17.86 -6.87 6.21
CA VAL A 6 -16.70 -7.73 6.03
C VAL A 6 -17.16 -9.00 5.32
N GLY A 7 -16.28 -9.60 4.51
CA GLY A 7 -16.63 -10.77 3.70
C GLY A 7 -17.46 -10.39 2.47
N ALA A 8 -18.27 -11.32 1.98
CA ALA A 8 -19.16 -11.07 0.84
C ALA A 8 -20.46 -10.39 1.28
N TRP A 9 -20.83 -9.27 0.64
CA TRP A 9 -22.05 -8.52 0.99
C TRP A 9 -22.66 -7.79 -0.21
N SER A 10 -23.96 -7.50 -0.11
CA SER A 10 -24.73 -6.86 -1.18
C SER A 10 -24.63 -5.34 -1.13
N VAL A 11 -24.10 -4.74 -2.20
CA VAL A 11 -23.96 -3.28 -2.34
C VAL A 11 -25.33 -2.61 -2.35
N LYS A 12 -26.28 -3.15 -3.11
CA LYS A 12 -27.67 -2.65 -3.16
C LYS A 12 -28.35 -2.66 -1.79
N ARG A 13 -28.12 -3.69 -0.98
CA ARG A 13 -28.73 -3.82 0.36
C ARG A 13 -28.20 -2.77 1.34
N VAL A 14 -26.91 -2.46 1.27
CA VAL A 14 -26.29 -1.39 2.06
C VAL A 14 -26.68 -0.01 1.52
N GLY A 15 -26.85 0.12 0.21
CA GLY A 15 -27.29 1.34 -0.47
C GLY A 15 -26.14 2.31 -0.71
N ASN A 16 -26.15 3.48 -0.04
CA ASN A 16 -25.14 4.53 -0.17
C ASN A 16 -23.72 4.03 0.14
N VAL A 17 -23.01 3.57 -0.90
CA VAL A 17 -21.68 2.98 -0.87
C VAL A 17 -20.80 3.77 -1.84
N ALA A 18 -19.78 4.44 -1.29
CA ALA A 18 -18.83 5.20 -2.08
C ALA A 18 -18.01 4.26 -2.99
N GLN A 19 -17.87 4.66 -4.25
CA GLN A 19 -17.06 3.97 -5.25
C GLN A 19 -15.61 4.49 -5.25
N PRO A 20 -14.61 3.65 -5.53
CA PRO A 20 -13.22 4.09 -5.66
C PRO A 20 -13.03 4.98 -6.89
N HIS A 21 -12.22 6.03 -6.75
CA HIS A 21 -11.83 6.91 -7.87
C HIS A 21 -10.32 6.99 -8.04
N ALA A 22 -9.88 7.20 -9.28
CA ALA A 22 -8.51 7.56 -9.64
C ALA A 22 -8.49 8.90 -10.38
N TRP A 23 -7.39 9.65 -10.29
CA TRP A 23 -7.23 10.90 -11.04
C TRP A 23 -6.70 10.59 -12.44
N ARG A 24 -7.50 10.85 -13.48
CA ARG A 24 -7.16 10.58 -14.88
C ARG A 24 -7.59 11.73 -15.76
N GLY A 25 -6.69 12.22 -16.62
CA GLY A 25 -7.01 13.28 -17.59
C GLY A 25 -7.67 14.50 -16.94
N GLU A 26 -7.13 14.94 -15.79
CA GLU A 26 -7.61 16.11 -15.01
C GLU A 26 -8.96 15.95 -14.30
N ARG A 27 -9.46 14.72 -14.14
CA ARG A 27 -10.70 14.46 -13.40
C ARG A 27 -10.62 13.21 -12.56
N ASN A 28 -11.49 13.13 -11.55
CA ASN A 28 -11.72 11.89 -10.83
C ASN A 28 -12.62 10.97 -11.66
N GLU A 29 -12.14 9.76 -11.93
CA GLU A 29 -12.89 8.71 -12.63
C GLU A 29 -13.09 7.52 -11.70
N VAL A 30 -14.28 6.93 -11.72
CA VAL A 30 -14.55 5.69 -10.99
C VAL A 30 -13.66 4.58 -11.55
N VAL A 31 -12.95 3.88 -10.67
CA VAL A 31 -12.12 2.72 -11.02
C VAL A 31 -12.50 1.54 -10.16
N LYS A 32 -12.38 0.32 -10.71
CA LYS A 32 -12.70 -0.93 -9.99
C LYS A 32 -14.07 -0.86 -9.29
N ALA A 33 -15.07 -0.33 -9.99
CA ALA A 33 -16.42 -0.14 -9.46
C ALA A 33 -16.95 -1.45 -8.86
N ASP A 34 -17.62 -1.34 -7.72
CA ASP A 34 -18.28 -2.47 -7.11
C ASP A 34 -19.38 -3.01 -8.03
N GLY A 35 -19.47 -4.34 -8.13
CA GLY A 35 -20.62 -5.00 -8.73
C GLY A 35 -21.83 -4.99 -7.79
N ALA A 36 -22.83 -5.84 -8.09
CA ALA A 36 -23.98 -6.02 -7.20
C ALA A 36 -23.59 -6.56 -5.80
N ILE A 37 -22.48 -7.31 -5.76
CA ILE A 37 -21.90 -7.93 -4.56
C ILE A 37 -20.45 -7.48 -4.45
N SER A 38 -20.06 -7.02 -3.26
CA SER A 38 -18.64 -6.92 -2.87
C SER A 38 -18.18 -8.33 -2.49
N PRO A 39 -17.14 -8.89 -3.13
CA PRO A 39 -16.70 -10.25 -2.85
C PRO A 39 -16.00 -10.35 -1.50
N ASP A 40 -15.93 -11.57 -0.97
CA ASP A 40 -14.99 -11.91 0.08
C ASP A 40 -13.56 -11.96 -0.49
N LEU A 41 -12.58 -11.49 0.26
CA LEU A 41 -11.19 -11.36 -0.17
C LEU A 41 -10.25 -11.84 0.94
N PRO A 42 -9.11 -12.49 0.61
CA PRO A 42 -8.11 -12.87 1.62
C PRO A 42 -7.62 -11.68 2.48
N SER A 43 -7.64 -10.46 1.94
CA SER A 43 -7.22 -9.24 2.63
C SER A 43 -8.26 -8.65 3.59
N MET A 44 -9.40 -9.32 3.83
CA MET A 44 -10.49 -8.80 4.65
C MET A 44 -10.04 -8.39 6.06
N ALA A 45 -9.23 -9.23 6.72
CA ALA A 45 -8.73 -8.96 8.06
C ALA A 45 -7.69 -7.81 8.13
N ALA A 46 -6.94 -7.58 7.05
CA ALA A 46 -5.89 -6.57 7.00
C ALA A 46 -6.40 -5.18 6.63
N GLY A 47 -7.41 -5.09 5.76
CA GLY A 47 -7.92 -3.79 5.29
C GLY A 47 -9.23 -3.83 4.50
N GLY A 48 -9.90 -4.98 4.39
CA GLY A 48 -11.11 -5.10 3.57
C GLY A 48 -12.41 -4.67 4.25
N ILE A 49 -12.38 -4.32 5.54
CA ILE A 49 -13.57 -3.82 6.25
C ILE A 49 -14.00 -2.48 5.66
N ARG A 50 -15.27 -2.38 5.25
CA ARG A 50 -15.87 -1.15 4.72
C ARG A 50 -16.94 -0.64 5.67
N CYS A 51 -16.76 0.57 6.17
CA CYS A 51 -17.62 1.20 7.17
C CYS A 51 -18.14 2.56 6.71
N SER A 52 -19.32 2.93 7.19
CA SER A 52 -19.82 4.31 7.08
C SER A 52 -19.06 5.26 8.03
N LEU A 53 -19.06 6.56 7.72
CA LEU A 53 -18.51 7.57 8.64
C LEU A 53 -19.19 7.50 10.01
N ARG A 54 -20.51 7.29 10.05
CA ARG A 54 -21.28 7.15 11.30
C ARG A 54 -20.78 5.98 12.15
N ASP A 55 -20.54 4.82 11.55
CA ASP A 55 -20.02 3.67 12.30
C ASP A 55 -18.59 3.88 12.77
N MET A 56 -17.74 4.51 11.96
CA MET A 56 -16.38 4.86 12.37
C MET A 56 -16.37 5.88 13.50
N THR A 57 -17.29 6.86 13.53
CA THR A 57 -17.42 7.76 14.68
C THR A 57 -17.89 7.04 15.94
N ARG A 58 -18.72 5.99 15.82
CA ARG A 58 -19.08 5.16 16.97
C ARG A 58 -17.88 4.35 17.48
N TRP A 59 -17.08 3.79 16.57
CA TRP A 59 -15.84 3.09 16.92
C TRP A 59 -14.85 4.01 17.64
N MET A 60 -14.67 5.22 17.11
CA MET A 60 -13.87 6.27 17.73
C MET A 60 -14.35 6.60 19.16
N GLN A 61 -15.66 6.75 19.37
CA GLN A 61 -16.23 6.98 20.71
C GLN A 61 -15.97 5.82 21.67
N VAL A 62 -16.12 4.57 21.21
CA VAL A 62 -15.83 3.36 22.02
C VAL A 62 -14.38 3.32 22.48
N LEU A 63 -13.45 3.76 21.63
CA LEU A 63 -12.03 3.82 21.96
C LEU A 63 -11.70 4.93 22.97
N LEU A 64 -12.37 6.08 22.86
CA LEU A 64 -12.14 7.25 23.72
C LEU A 64 -12.87 7.18 25.07
N ASP A 65 -14.00 6.47 25.13
CA ASP A 65 -14.83 6.37 26.32
C ASP A 65 -15.07 4.90 26.71
N PRO A 66 -14.35 4.42 27.75
CA PRO A 66 -14.56 3.09 28.32
C PRO A 66 -16.00 2.74 28.68
N ALA A 67 -16.85 3.72 29.01
CA ALA A 67 -18.25 3.47 29.36
C ALA A 67 -19.11 3.05 28.15
N LEU A 68 -18.62 3.30 26.94
CA LEU A 68 -19.28 2.91 25.69
C LEU A 68 -18.75 1.57 25.14
N ALA A 69 -17.67 1.05 25.73
CA ALA A 69 -16.99 -0.14 25.26
C ALA A 69 -17.79 -1.42 25.58
N PRO A 70 -17.79 -2.40 24.68
CA PRO A 70 -18.33 -3.72 24.98
C PRO A 70 -17.43 -4.46 25.98
N ASP A 71 -17.99 -5.46 26.67
CA ASP A 71 -17.32 -6.20 27.75
C ASP A 71 -15.98 -6.84 27.35
N TRP A 72 -15.83 -7.24 26.08
CA TRP A 72 -14.59 -7.82 25.56
C TRP A 72 -13.46 -6.80 25.34
N LEU A 73 -13.77 -5.49 25.32
CA LEU A 73 -12.80 -4.41 25.18
C LEU A 73 -12.58 -3.72 26.53
N GLY A 74 -12.23 -4.50 27.53
CA GLY A 74 -11.95 -4.04 28.89
C GLY A 74 -10.69 -3.16 29.00
N SER A 75 -10.42 -2.67 30.20
CA SER A 75 -9.28 -1.78 30.46
C SER A 75 -7.93 -2.42 30.14
N GLU A 76 -7.79 -3.73 30.33
CA GLU A 76 -6.58 -4.46 29.98
C GLU A 76 -6.38 -4.52 28.46
N GLN A 77 -7.40 -4.93 27.71
CA GLN A 77 -7.33 -5.01 26.25
C GLN A 77 -7.04 -3.64 25.63
N ARG A 78 -7.69 -2.58 26.13
CA ARG A 78 -7.43 -1.21 25.64
C ARG A 78 -6.00 -0.75 25.90
N ARG A 79 -5.45 -1.03 27.09
CA ARG A 79 -4.03 -0.74 27.35
C ARG A 79 -3.13 -1.51 26.39
N ALA A 80 -3.37 -2.80 26.21
CA ALA A 80 -2.60 -3.64 25.30
C ALA A 80 -2.63 -3.13 23.84
N LEU A 81 -3.78 -2.61 23.37
CA LEU A 81 -3.88 -2.05 22.02
C LEU A 81 -2.89 -0.92 21.75
N TRP A 82 -2.58 -0.10 22.76
CA TRP A 82 -1.79 1.14 22.59
C TRP A 82 -0.44 1.12 23.31
N THR A 83 -0.11 0.06 24.04
CA THR A 83 1.25 -0.17 24.52
C THR A 83 2.19 -0.29 23.32
N LEU A 84 3.31 0.42 23.37
CA LEU A 84 4.35 0.31 22.35
C LEU A 84 5.03 -1.06 22.44
N HIS A 85 5.01 -1.78 21.33
CA HIS A 85 5.72 -3.05 21.16
C HIS A 85 6.88 -2.93 20.17
N MET A 86 6.80 -1.97 19.24
CA MET A 86 7.81 -1.74 18.21
C MET A 86 8.15 -0.25 18.13
N PRO A 87 9.28 0.21 18.69
CA PRO A 87 9.80 1.54 18.43
C PRO A 87 10.03 1.74 16.93
N MET A 88 9.69 2.92 16.41
CA MET A 88 9.85 3.25 15.00
C MET A 88 10.71 4.52 14.84
N PRO A 89 11.46 4.65 13.74
CA PRO A 89 12.21 5.87 13.47
C PRO A 89 11.28 7.08 13.41
N LEU A 90 11.61 8.11 14.19
CA LEU A 90 10.89 9.37 14.18
C LEU A 90 11.43 10.27 13.06
N SER A 91 10.58 10.62 12.10
CA SER A 91 10.98 11.43 10.95
C SER A 91 11.15 12.91 11.29
N GLU A 92 12.01 13.62 10.54
CA GLU A 92 12.17 15.07 10.63
C GLU A 92 10.86 15.83 10.40
N ARG A 93 9.99 15.32 9.52
CA ARG A 93 8.66 15.90 9.32
C ARG A 93 7.81 15.80 10.59
N GLN A 94 7.80 14.66 11.27
CA GLN A 94 7.07 14.52 12.54
C GLN A 94 7.67 15.42 13.62
N ARG A 95 9.01 15.50 13.74
CA ARG A 95 9.66 16.43 14.68
C ARG A 95 9.21 17.87 14.43
N ARG A 96 9.22 18.32 13.18
CA ARG A 96 8.89 19.70 12.82
C ARG A 96 7.38 20.00 12.88
N TRP A 97 6.55 19.10 12.39
CA TRP A 97 5.11 19.33 12.28
C TRP A 97 4.36 19.03 13.57
N ASP A 98 4.78 18.01 14.30
CA ASP A 98 4.10 17.53 15.50
C ASP A 98 4.85 17.91 16.78
N ASN A 99 6.04 18.51 16.72
CA ASN A 99 6.94 18.63 17.88
C ASN A 99 7.06 17.28 18.63
N ALA A 100 7.13 16.19 17.86
CA ALA A 100 7.11 14.84 18.38
C ALA A 100 8.46 14.43 18.96
N HIS A 101 8.41 13.60 20.01
CA HIS A 101 9.57 13.07 20.72
C HIS A 101 9.70 11.56 20.55
N PHE A 102 8.59 10.85 20.31
CA PHE A 102 8.61 9.41 20.06
C PHE A 102 7.64 8.99 18.96
N TYR A 103 7.92 7.81 18.42
CA TYR A 103 7.03 7.14 17.47
C TYR A 103 7.22 5.64 17.60
N GLY A 104 6.12 4.90 17.53
CA GLY A 104 6.16 3.45 17.53
C GLY A 104 4.80 2.83 17.21
N TYR A 105 4.75 1.52 17.34
CA TYR A 105 3.59 0.71 16.99
C TYR A 105 3.12 -0.14 18.17
N GLY A 106 1.82 -0.08 18.46
CA GLY A 106 1.09 -1.01 19.32
C GLY A 106 0.32 -2.04 18.49
N TYR A 107 -0.70 -2.69 19.05
CA TYR A 107 -1.47 -3.69 18.29
C TYR A 107 -2.44 -3.05 17.30
N GLY A 108 -1.94 -2.81 16.08
CA GLY A 108 -2.72 -2.21 14.99
C GLY A 108 -2.83 -0.69 15.09
N TRP A 109 -1.96 -0.03 15.85
CA TRP A 109 -1.99 1.42 16.06
C TRP A 109 -0.60 2.02 16.02
N ARG A 110 -0.48 3.15 15.32
CA ARG A 110 0.66 4.05 15.44
C ARG A 110 0.47 4.90 16.69
N VAL A 111 1.50 4.97 17.53
CA VAL A 111 1.49 5.74 18.77
C VAL A 111 2.66 6.72 18.75
N SER A 112 2.36 7.98 19.08
CA SER A 112 3.29 9.11 19.06
C SER A 112 2.82 10.17 20.05
N ASP A 113 3.58 11.24 20.18
CA ASP A 113 3.09 12.51 20.69
C ASP A 113 2.91 13.56 19.57
N MET A 114 2.03 14.53 19.84
CA MET A 114 1.84 15.72 19.02
C MET A 114 1.67 16.91 19.95
N ASP A 115 2.64 17.81 19.96
CA ASP A 115 2.75 18.96 20.86
C ASP A 115 2.66 18.53 22.33
N GLY A 116 3.37 17.45 22.68
CA GLY A 116 3.36 16.84 24.01
C GLY A 116 2.09 16.05 24.35
N GLN A 117 1.14 15.89 23.42
CA GLN A 117 -0.11 15.17 23.66
C GLN A 117 -0.06 13.78 23.05
N TRP A 118 -0.51 12.80 23.82
CA TRP A 118 -0.55 11.41 23.35
C TRP A 118 -1.49 11.27 22.14
N LYS A 119 -0.92 10.80 21.02
CA LYS A 119 -1.61 10.59 19.74
C LYS A 119 -1.59 9.11 19.38
N VAL A 120 -2.78 8.56 19.14
CA VAL A 120 -2.99 7.19 18.65
C VAL A 120 -3.69 7.25 17.30
N ALA A 121 -3.12 6.65 16.27
CA ALA A 121 -3.64 6.79 14.91
C ALA A 121 -3.48 5.54 14.04
N HIS A 122 -4.36 5.41 13.05
CA HIS A 122 -4.20 4.44 11.97
C HIS A 122 -4.71 5.03 10.66
N THR A 123 -4.11 4.58 9.55
CA THR A 123 -4.44 4.99 8.19
C THR A 123 -4.77 3.76 7.36
N GLY A 124 -5.61 3.91 6.35
CA GLY A 124 -5.89 2.85 5.38
C GLY A 124 -5.80 3.39 3.97
N THR A 125 -5.24 2.57 3.08
CA THR A 125 -5.13 2.85 1.65
C THR A 125 -5.44 1.58 0.88
N LEU A 126 -6.41 1.65 -0.02
CA LEU A 126 -6.68 0.65 -1.05
C LEU A 126 -6.98 1.42 -2.34
N SER A 127 -6.66 0.87 -3.52
CA SER A 127 -6.75 1.60 -4.80
C SER A 127 -8.02 2.47 -4.91
N GLY A 128 -7.86 3.79 -4.87
CA GLY A 128 -8.94 4.78 -4.97
C GLY A 128 -9.74 5.06 -3.69
N MET A 129 -9.29 4.59 -2.52
CA MET A 129 -9.94 4.77 -1.22
C MET A 129 -8.89 5.01 -0.12
N TYR A 130 -9.05 6.08 0.65
CA TYR A 130 -8.15 6.47 1.74
C TYR A 130 -8.95 6.71 3.03
N SER A 131 -8.38 6.33 4.17
CA SER A 131 -8.98 6.53 5.48
C SER A 131 -7.95 6.94 6.53
N SER A 132 -8.40 7.69 7.53
CA SER A 132 -7.61 8.04 8.70
C SER A 132 -8.50 8.08 9.94
N LEU A 133 -7.99 7.54 11.04
CA LEU A 133 -8.51 7.74 12.38
C LEU A 133 -7.35 8.17 13.26
N ALA A 134 -7.49 9.32 13.91
CA ALA A 134 -6.55 9.78 14.93
C ALA A 134 -7.31 10.13 16.21
N LEU A 135 -6.69 9.83 17.34
CA LEU A 135 -7.21 10.03 18.68
C LEU A 135 -6.19 10.82 19.49
N LEU A 136 -6.69 11.75 20.31
CA LEU A 136 -5.99 12.38 21.42
C LEU A 136 -6.70 11.93 22.71
N PRO A 137 -6.33 10.76 23.29
CA PRO A 137 -7.13 10.11 24.33
C PRO A 137 -7.32 10.98 25.57
N ASP A 138 -6.27 11.69 26.02
CA ASP A 138 -6.32 12.57 27.20
C ASP A 138 -7.30 13.75 27.02
N ARG A 139 -7.57 14.13 25.77
CA ARG A 139 -8.55 15.16 25.42
C ARG A 139 -9.94 14.62 25.11
N LYS A 140 -10.14 13.30 25.14
CA LYS A 140 -11.35 12.62 24.65
C LYS A 140 -11.74 13.09 23.23
N LEU A 141 -10.74 13.34 22.40
CA LEU A 141 -10.91 13.86 21.05
C LEU A 141 -10.51 12.83 20.01
N GLY A 142 -11.27 12.74 18.93
CA GLY A 142 -10.87 11.96 17.76
C GLY A 142 -11.37 12.59 16.47
N VAL A 143 -10.68 12.25 15.38
CA VAL A 143 -11.00 12.69 14.02
C VAL A 143 -11.00 11.46 13.11
N VAL A 144 -12.09 11.29 12.36
CA VAL A 144 -12.22 10.29 11.29
C VAL A 144 -12.30 10.99 9.95
N MET A 145 -11.57 10.50 8.96
CA MET A 145 -11.61 10.96 7.58
C MET A 145 -11.70 9.77 6.63
N LEU A 146 -12.61 9.84 5.66
CA LEU A 146 -12.80 8.85 4.61
C LEU A 146 -12.84 9.58 3.26
N ILE A 147 -11.99 9.17 2.31
CA ILE A 147 -11.84 9.77 0.98
C ILE A 147 -11.97 8.64 -0.04
N ASN A 148 -12.76 8.84 -1.09
CA ASN A 148 -13.00 7.83 -2.13
C ASN A 148 -12.35 8.20 -3.49
N GLY A 149 -11.18 8.82 -3.42
CA GLY A 149 -10.32 9.13 -4.56
C GLY A 149 -8.87 9.26 -4.12
N GLU A 150 -7.94 9.33 -5.07
CA GLU A 150 -6.52 9.59 -4.81
C GLU A 150 -6.34 10.84 -3.96
N GLY A 151 -5.79 10.67 -2.76
CA GLY A 151 -5.84 11.73 -1.75
C GLY A 151 -4.91 11.53 -0.57
N GLU A 152 -3.74 10.91 -0.76
CA GLU A 152 -2.78 10.70 0.33
C GLU A 152 -2.31 12.00 0.97
N ASP A 153 -1.89 12.96 0.16
CA ASP A 153 -1.44 14.26 0.64
C ASP A 153 -2.60 15.06 1.25
N ALA A 154 -3.79 14.98 0.65
CA ALA A 154 -5.00 15.58 1.21
C ALA A 154 -5.34 15.01 2.58
N ARG A 155 -5.32 13.67 2.73
CA ARG A 155 -5.51 12.97 4.01
C ARG A 155 -4.50 13.47 5.05
N THR A 156 -3.22 13.53 4.68
CA THR A 156 -2.13 13.95 5.57
C THR A 156 -2.30 15.41 6.01
N ALA A 157 -2.48 16.33 5.06
CA ALA A 157 -2.57 17.76 5.33
C ALA A 157 -3.84 18.16 6.10
N LEU A 158 -4.99 17.58 5.73
CA LEU A 158 -6.26 17.87 6.41
C LEU A 158 -6.26 17.34 7.84
N MET A 159 -5.75 16.11 8.08
CA MET A 159 -5.63 15.57 9.43
C MET A 159 -4.66 16.39 10.29
N GLN A 160 -3.52 16.78 9.72
CA GLN A 160 -2.54 17.61 10.42
C GLN A 160 -3.14 18.97 10.83
N ALA A 161 -3.74 19.68 9.88
CA ALA A 161 -4.36 20.98 10.12
C ALA A 161 -5.52 20.88 11.13
N MET A 162 -6.31 19.80 11.08
CA MET A 162 -7.39 19.57 12.03
C MET A 162 -6.87 19.34 13.45
N LEU A 163 -5.89 18.45 13.64
CA LEU A 163 -5.36 18.14 14.97
C LEU A 163 -4.63 19.34 15.58
N LYS A 164 -3.88 20.12 14.79
CA LYS A 164 -3.20 21.32 15.27
C LYS A 164 -4.12 22.35 15.91
N ARG A 165 -5.38 22.45 15.48
CA ARG A 165 -6.38 23.32 16.13
C ARG A 165 -6.64 22.97 17.59
N PHE A 166 -6.34 21.74 18.00
CA PHE A 166 -6.55 21.26 19.38
C PHE A 166 -5.23 21.09 20.15
N THR A 167 -4.12 20.83 19.44
CA THR A 167 -2.82 20.59 20.07
C THR A 167 -2.01 21.87 20.26
N ALA A 168 -2.04 22.78 19.27
CA ALA A 168 -1.31 24.04 19.26
C ALA A 168 -2.06 25.10 18.40
N PRO A 169 -3.18 25.66 18.89
CA PRO A 169 -4.05 26.54 18.10
C PRO A 169 -3.36 27.80 17.57
N ASP A 170 -2.39 28.34 18.32
CA ASP A 170 -1.62 29.53 17.91
C ASP A 170 -0.63 29.24 16.77
N GLU A 171 -0.29 27.97 16.57
CA GLU A 171 0.55 27.48 15.46
C GLU A 171 -0.27 26.84 14.34
N ALA A 172 -1.61 26.82 14.44
CA ALA A 172 -2.46 26.10 13.52
C ALA A 172 -2.44 26.76 12.13
N ARG A 173 -2.00 26.00 11.12
CA ARG A 173 -1.93 26.43 9.73
C ARG A 173 -3.05 25.82 8.89
N PRO A 174 -3.49 26.48 7.81
CA PRO A 174 -4.45 25.89 6.89
C PRO A 174 -3.85 24.64 6.21
N ALA A 175 -4.70 23.68 5.83
CA ALA A 175 -4.27 22.45 5.17
C ALA A 175 -3.43 22.69 3.90
N MET A 176 -3.72 23.77 3.16
CA MET A 176 -2.96 24.16 1.97
C MET A 176 -1.47 24.38 2.26
N ALA A 177 -1.10 24.95 3.40
CA ALA A 177 0.30 25.15 3.75
C ALA A 177 1.06 23.82 3.91
N TYR A 178 0.41 22.81 4.50
CA TYR A 178 0.98 21.47 4.61
C TYR A 178 1.06 20.78 3.24
N LEU A 179 0.07 20.97 2.37
CA LEU A 179 0.10 20.44 1.00
C LEU A 179 1.26 21.03 0.19
N ASP A 180 1.51 22.34 0.30
CA ASP A 180 2.61 23.00 -0.41
C ASP A 180 3.98 22.50 0.09
N GLU A 181 4.13 22.27 1.39
CA GLU A 181 5.33 21.62 1.94
C GLU A 181 5.52 20.19 1.41
N LEU A 182 4.46 19.39 1.30
CA LEU A 182 4.54 18.03 0.76
C LEU A 182 4.98 18.03 -0.71
N LYS A 183 4.36 18.89 -1.53
CA LYS A 183 4.73 19.07 -2.95
C LYS A 183 6.17 19.52 -3.11
N THR A 184 6.62 20.48 -2.29
CA THR A 184 8.00 20.96 -2.31
C THR A 184 8.98 19.85 -1.90
N GLY A 185 8.61 19.03 -0.92
CA GLY A 185 9.39 17.86 -0.50
C GLY A 185 9.51 16.82 -1.61
N GLN A 186 8.40 16.49 -2.29
CA GLN A 186 8.39 15.59 -3.45
C GLN A 186 9.26 16.13 -4.59
N ALA A 187 9.13 17.41 -4.94
CA ALA A 187 9.94 18.05 -5.98
C ALA A 187 11.44 18.02 -5.65
N THR A 188 11.80 18.26 -4.39
CA THR A 188 13.20 18.17 -3.93
C THR A 188 13.75 16.75 -4.05
N ARG A 189 12.99 15.72 -3.63
CA ARG A 189 13.42 14.31 -3.76
C ARG A 189 13.60 13.90 -5.22
N ALA A 190 12.67 14.31 -6.06
CA ALA A 190 12.75 14.10 -7.50
C ALA A 190 14.02 14.76 -8.08
N ALA A 191 14.34 15.99 -7.66
CA ALA A 191 15.56 16.69 -8.09
C ALA A 191 16.86 16.02 -7.58
N THR A 192 16.82 15.27 -6.48
CA THR A 192 17.96 14.49 -5.97
C THR A 192 18.03 13.06 -6.52
N GLY A 193 17.25 12.74 -7.56
CA GLY A 193 17.33 11.47 -8.28
C GLY A 193 16.36 10.38 -7.81
N HIS A 194 15.43 10.69 -6.90
CA HIS A 194 14.31 9.79 -6.59
C HIS A 194 13.23 9.95 -7.66
N GLN A 195 13.56 9.54 -8.88
CA GLN A 195 12.63 9.55 -10.01
C GLN A 195 12.58 8.20 -10.65
N ARG A 196 11.35 7.75 -10.91
CA ARG A 196 11.09 6.60 -11.75
C ARG A 196 11.67 6.84 -13.15
N PRO A 197 12.48 5.92 -13.70
CA PRO A 197 13.02 6.06 -15.04
C PRO A 197 11.93 5.91 -16.10
N ALA A 198 12.02 6.67 -17.19
CA ALA A 198 11.19 6.46 -18.36
C ALA A 198 11.53 5.12 -19.02
N THR A 199 10.51 4.30 -19.32
CA THR A 199 10.68 2.96 -19.91
C THR A 199 10.08 2.84 -21.32
N SER A 200 9.77 3.97 -21.96
CA SER A 200 9.16 4.02 -23.30
C SER A 200 10.08 3.51 -24.41
N ASP A 201 11.40 3.55 -24.19
CA ASP A 201 12.43 3.04 -25.10
C ASP A 201 12.77 1.56 -24.89
N ALA A 202 12.13 0.89 -23.92
CA ALA A 202 12.34 -0.53 -23.66
C ALA A 202 11.82 -1.38 -24.83
N ARG A 203 12.59 -2.40 -25.21
CA ARG A 203 12.26 -3.32 -26.32
C ARG A 203 11.91 -4.69 -25.78
N GLN A 204 10.94 -5.36 -26.36
CA GLN A 204 10.55 -6.70 -25.94
C GLN A 204 11.71 -7.70 -26.09
N ALA A 205 11.90 -8.55 -25.07
CA ALA A 205 12.91 -9.60 -25.09
C ALA A 205 12.51 -10.72 -26.06
N SER A 206 13.48 -11.25 -26.80
CA SER A 206 13.30 -12.44 -27.63
C SER A 206 13.03 -13.67 -26.77
N ALA A 207 12.34 -14.66 -27.33
CA ALA A 207 12.17 -15.99 -26.72
C ALA A 207 13.50 -16.71 -26.45
N SER A 208 14.58 -16.33 -27.14
CA SER A 208 15.93 -16.89 -26.96
C SER A 208 16.79 -16.13 -25.95
N ASP A 209 16.32 -15.00 -25.42
CA ASP A 209 17.08 -14.20 -24.47
C ASP A 209 17.16 -14.88 -23.10
N LEU A 210 18.19 -14.55 -22.34
CA LEU A 210 18.47 -15.11 -21.00
C LEU A 210 18.50 -16.66 -20.97
N PRO A 211 19.13 -17.38 -21.93
CA PRO A 211 18.98 -18.82 -22.07
C PRO A 211 19.40 -19.61 -20.81
N ARG A 212 20.43 -19.15 -20.08
CA ARG A 212 20.87 -19.73 -18.80
C ARG A 212 19.82 -19.60 -17.69
N TRP A 213 19.04 -18.52 -17.71
CA TRP A 213 18.03 -18.21 -16.68
C TRP A 213 16.62 -18.62 -17.09
N GLN A 214 16.41 -19.20 -18.28
CA GLN A 214 15.11 -19.78 -18.60
C GLN A 214 14.85 -20.99 -17.72
N GLY A 215 13.68 -21.04 -17.07
CA GLY A 215 13.36 -22.13 -16.15
C GLY A 215 12.17 -21.85 -15.25
N ARG A 216 11.93 -22.84 -14.38
CA ARG A 216 11.06 -22.73 -13.22
C ARG A 216 11.86 -22.37 -11.99
N TYR A 217 11.21 -21.62 -11.12
CA TYR A 217 11.77 -21.03 -9.93
C TYR A 217 10.83 -21.20 -8.75
N SER A 218 11.35 -20.97 -7.54
CA SER A 218 10.53 -20.77 -6.35
C SER A 218 11.12 -19.66 -5.51
N ASP A 219 10.24 -18.79 -5.00
CA ASP A 219 10.54 -17.85 -3.94
C ASP A 219 9.89 -18.34 -2.62
N PRO A 220 10.51 -18.15 -1.44
CA PRO A 220 9.95 -18.62 -0.17
C PRO A 220 8.58 -18.02 0.18
N TRP A 221 8.29 -16.80 -0.28
CA TRP A 221 7.06 -16.09 0.02
C TRP A 221 5.99 -16.30 -1.06
N LEU A 222 6.32 -16.01 -2.32
CA LEU A 222 5.41 -16.09 -3.47
C LEU A 222 5.26 -17.50 -4.05
N GLY A 223 6.21 -18.39 -3.77
CA GLY A 223 6.17 -19.78 -4.23
C GLY A 223 6.60 -19.94 -5.69
N PRO A 224 6.00 -20.90 -6.43
CA PRO A 224 6.43 -21.25 -7.78
C PRO A 224 6.29 -20.09 -8.77
N ALA A 225 7.31 -19.93 -9.60
CA ALA A 225 7.37 -18.94 -10.67
C ALA A 225 8.07 -19.51 -11.91
N SER A 226 7.97 -18.79 -13.03
CA SER A 226 8.65 -19.17 -14.27
C SER A 226 9.20 -17.96 -15.02
N LEU A 227 10.35 -18.15 -15.66
CA LEU A 227 10.90 -17.26 -16.68
C LEU A 227 11.05 -18.09 -17.96
N CYS A 228 10.06 -18.04 -18.85
CA CYS A 228 9.96 -18.98 -19.97
C CYS A 228 9.51 -18.32 -21.28
N PRO A 229 9.86 -18.92 -22.43
CA PRO A 229 9.39 -18.45 -23.73
C PRO A 229 7.86 -18.47 -23.84
N GLY A 230 7.26 -17.33 -24.14
CA GLY A 230 5.85 -17.17 -24.48
C GLY A 230 5.61 -17.03 -25.99
N ARG A 231 4.41 -16.55 -26.36
CA ARG A 231 4.04 -16.32 -27.76
C ARG A 231 4.84 -15.20 -28.40
N ASP A 232 5.01 -14.09 -27.68
CA ASP A 232 5.55 -12.83 -28.20
C ASP A 232 6.94 -12.50 -27.63
N GLY A 233 7.59 -13.43 -26.93
CA GLY A 233 8.89 -13.21 -26.29
C GLY A 233 8.98 -13.88 -24.93
N LEU A 234 9.96 -13.49 -24.13
CA LEU A 234 10.15 -14.05 -22.79
C LEU A 234 9.08 -13.52 -21.81
N ARG A 235 8.57 -14.41 -20.94
CA ARG A 235 7.52 -14.11 -19.97
C ARG A 235 7.96 -14.51 -18.57
N PHE A 236 7.63 -13.67 -17.60
CA PHE A 236 7.76 -13.97 -16.18
C PHE A 236 6.38 -14.16 -15.55
N SER A 237 6.20 -15.18 -14.72
CA SER A 237 4.93 -15.42 -14.03
C SER A 237 5.13 -16.00 -12.64
N VAL A 238 4.23 -15.68 -11.72
CA VAL A 238 4.13 -16.30 -10.39
C VAL A 238 2.82 -17.08 -10.31
N ASP A 239 2.90 -18.39 -10.07
CA ASP A 239 1.77 -19.31 -10.24
C ASP A 239 0.65 -19.04 -9.23
N LYS A 240 1.02 -18.74 -7.98
CA LYS A 240 0.07 -18.41 -6.90
C LYS A 240 -0.46 -16.98 -6.96
N SER A 241 0.10 -16.15 -7.84
CA SER A 241 -0.25 -14.74 -8.00
C SER A 241 -0.53 -14.43 -9.47
N PRO A 242 -1.70 -14.82 -10.02
CA PRO A 242 -2.00 -14.68 -11.45
C PRO A 242 -1.96 -13.23 -11.98
N ARG A 243 -1.97 -12.23 -11.10
CA ARG A 243 -1.80 -10.81 -11.44
C ARG A 243 -0.33 -10.41 -11.68
N LEU A 244 0.61 -11.19 -11.17
CA LEU A 244 2.05 -11.07 -11.39
C LEU A 244 2.47 -11.90 -12.61
N GLN A 245 1.96 -11.47 -13.76
CA GLN A 245 2.43 -11.92 -15.07
C GLN A 245 3.04 -10.72 -15.78
N ALA A 246 4.21 -10.90 -16.35
CA ALA A 246 4.93 -9.83 -17.02
C ALA A 246 5.51 -10.27 -18.36
N THR A 247 5.48 -9.32 -19.28
CA THR A 247 6.34 -9.35 -20.46
C THR A 247 7.74 -8.91 -20.05
N VAL A 248 8.76 -9.64 -20.49
CA VAL A 248 10.16 -9.24 -20.25
C VAL A 248 10.59 -8.32 -21.38
N LEU A 249 11.18 -7.19 -21.00
CA LEU A 249 11.78 -6.22 -21.90
C LEU A 249 13.26 -6.04 -21.57
N HIS A 250 13.99 -5.51 -22.52
CA HIS A 250 15.38 -5.09 -22.38
C HIS A 250 15.48 -3.57 -22.58
N ARG A 251 16.25 -2.92 -21.69
CA ARG A 251 16.53 -1.49 -21.74
C ARG A 251 17.94 -1.22 -21.22
N GLN A 252 18.80 -0.66 -22.08
CA GLN A 252 20.14 -0.18 -21.69
C GLN A 252 20.96 -1.19 -20.87
N GLY A 253 20.95 -2.48 -21.25
CA GLY A 253 21.70 -3.53 -20.55
C GLY A 253 20.98 -4.14 -19.34
N ARG A 254 19.74 -3.74 -19.06
CA ARG A 254 18.93 -4.25 -17.94
C ARG A 254 17.65 -4.90 -18.42
N TRP A 255 17.11 -5.82 -17.62
CA TRP A 255 15.86 -6.52 -17.90
C TRP A 255 14.72 -5.93 -17.08
N LEU A 256 13.63 -5.60 -17.75
CA LEU A 256 12.44 -4.98 -17.16
C LEU A 256 11.28 -5.97 -17.24
N LEU A 257 10.55 -6.13 -16.15
CA LEU A 257 9.25 -6.77 -16.11
C LEU A 257 8.18 -5.69 -16.31
N ARG A 258 7.44 -5.79 -17.42
CA ARG A 258 6.20 -5.04 -17.60
C ARG A 258 5.03 -5.94 -17.22
N TRP A 259 4.48 -5.71 -16.04
CA TRP A 259 3.32 -6.45 -15.53
C TRP A 259 2.09 -6.17 -16.39
N ASP A 260 1.32 -7.21 -16.66
CA ASP A 260 0.10 -7.10 -17.47
C ASP A 260 -1.04 -6.40 -16.71
N THR A 261 -1.04 -6.47 -15.37
CA THR A 261 -2.17 -6.02 -14.54
C THR A 261 -1.84 -4.95 -13.49
N LEU A 262 -0.56 -4.63 -13.32
CA LEU A 262 -0.10 -3.56 -12.42
C LEU A 262 0.17 -2.28 -13.23
N GLY A 263 0.01 -1.12 -12.59
CA GLY A 263 0.25 0.17 -13.22
C GLY A 263 1.74 0.47 -13.41
N ASP A 264 2.05 1.54 -14.13
CA ASP A 264 3.43 1.94 -14.45
C ASP A 264 4.28 2.23 -13.20
N GLU A 265 3.64 2.58 -12.08
CA GLU A 265 4.27 2.82 -10.77
C GLU A 265 4.85 1.55 -10.14
N ALA A 266 4.32 0.39 -10.53
CA ALA A 266 4.62 -0.89 -9.89
C ALA A 266 5.42 -1.85 -10.78
N GLN A 267 6.19 -1.31 -11.73
CA GLN A 267 7.05 -2.13 -12.59
C GLN A 267 8.36 -2.50 -11.88
N ALA A 268 9.01 -3.57 -12.31
CA ALA A 268 10.20 -4.10 -11.66
C ALA A 268 11.33 -4.40 -12.65
N TRP A 269 12.57 -4.12 -12.23
CA TRP A 269 13.76 -4.70 -12.84
C TRP A 269 13.87 -6.18 -12.45
N LEU A 270 14.13 -7.01 -13.45
CA LEU A 270 14.58 -8.39 -13.27
C LEU A 270 16.12 -8.39 -13.20
N GLN A 271 16.67 -8.97 -12.15
CA GLN A 271 18.11 -9.08 -11.92
C GLN A 271 18.50 -10.56 -11.91
N PRO A 272 18.96 -11.11 -13.04
CA PRO A 272 19.48 -12.47 -13.08
C PRO A 272 20.79 -12.57 -12.30
N GLY A 273 20.87 -13.46 -11.32
CA GLY A 273 22.08 -13.69 -10.53
C GLY A 273 23.10 -14.54 -11.29
N GLU A 274 24.39 -14.35 -10.96
CA GLU A 274 25.50 -15.00 -11.65
C GLU A 274 25.98 -16.31 -10.99
N ASP A 275 25.40 -16.67 -9.86
CA ASP A 275 25.72 -17.88 -9.09
C ASP A 275 25.66 -19.16 -9.93
N PRO A 276 26.39 -20.23 -9.55
CA PRO A 276 26.40 -21.50 -10.29
C PRO A 276 24.99 -22.04 -10.57
N SER A 277 24.06 -21.86 -9.62
CA SER A 277 22.63 -22.07 -9.83
C SER A 277 21.97 -20.73 -10.18
N PRO A 278 21.27 -20.60 -11.32
CA PRO A 278 20.58 -19.37 -11.68
C PRO A 278 19.58 -18.92 -10.62
N THR A 279 19.60 -17.64 -10.29
CA THR A 279 18.64 -16.96 -9.42
C THR A 279 18.04 -15.75 -10.15
N LEU A 280 16.88 -15.29 -9.69
CA LEU A 280 16.27 -14.06 -10.17
C LEU A 280 15.85 -13.22 -8.95
N ASP A 281 16.36 -12.00 -8.87
CA ASP A 281 15.93 -10.99 -7.91
C ASP A 281 15.08 -9.94 -8.61
N LEU A 282 14.14 -9.34 -7.88
CA LEU A 282 13.37 -8.20 -8.37
C LEU A 282 13.78 -6.92 -7.66
N ARG A 283 13.70 -5.80 -8.38
CA ARG A 283 13.85 -4.46 -7.79
C ARG A 283 12.81 -3.53 -8.38
N ALA A 284 12.13 -2.74 -7.57
CA ALA A 284 11.23 -1.72 -8.10
C ALA A 284 11.96 -0.76 -9.05
N ILE A 285 11.28 -0.31 -10.11
CA ILE A 285 11.84 0.75 -10.95
C ILE A 285 11.69 2.13 -10.30
N ASP A 286 10.66 2.30 -9.48
CA ASP A 286 10.36 3.53 -8.77
C ASP A 286 10.96 3.46 -7.37
N PRO A 287 11.91 4.36 -7.00
CA PRO A 287 12.46 4.39 -5.66
C PRO A 287 11.44 4.79 -4.59
N ASP A 288 10.34 5.44 -4.98
CA ASP A 288 9.24 5.85 -4.10
C ASP A 288 8.01 4.93 -4.25
N ILE A 289 8.19 3.70 -4.79
CA ILE A 289 7.11 2.71 -4.88
C ILE A 289 6.46 2.48 -3.50
N ASP A 290 5.15 2.21 -3.50
CA ASP A 290 4.47 1.78 -2.29
C ASP A 290 5.14 0.54 -1.70
N PHE A 291 5.43 0.58 -0.40
CA PHE A 291 6.17 -0.49 0.28
C PHE A 291 5.51 -1.86 0.12
N SER A 292 4.18 -1.94 -0.02
CA SER A 292 3.46 -3.23 -0.08
C SER A 292 3.78 -4.09 -1.32
N TYR A 293 4.51 -3.56 -2.31
CA TYR A 293 5.00 -4.36 -3.42
C TYR A 293 6.22 -5.22 -3.06
N ASP A 294 7.06 -4.74 -2.14
CA ASP A 294 8.22 -5.44 -1.55
C ASP A 294 9.08 -6.23 -2.56
N PHE A 295 9.22 -5.75 -3.80
CA PHE A 295 9.97 -6.47 -4.84
C PHE A 295 11.41 -6.75 -4.43
N GLN A 296 12.01 -5.86 -3.62
CA GLN A 296 13.37 -5.97 -3.12
C GLN A 296 13.64 -7.18 -2.22
N ASP A 297 12.58 -7.79 -1.67
CA ASP A 297 12.66 -8.93 -0.75
C ASP A 297 12.41 -10.27 -1.46
N LEU A 298 12.10 -10.24 -2.76
CA LEU A 298 11.84 -11.43 -3.56
C LEU A 298 13.13 -12.01 -4.12
N HIS A 299 13.34 -13.31 -3.87
CA HIS A 299 14.49 -14.06 -4.31
C HIS A 299 14.08 -15.43 -4.85
N PHE A 300 14.16 -15.60 -6.17
CA PHE A 300 13.72 -16.79 -6.85
C PHE A 300 14.91 -17.73 -7.14
N THR A 301 14.90 -18.93 -6.56
CA THR A 301 15.90 -19.98 -6.83
C THR A 301 15.38 -20.95 -7.90
N ARG A 302 16.23 -21.31 -8.88
CA ARG A 302 15.86 -22.24 -9.95
C ARG A 302 15.50 -23.63 -9.39
N THR A 303 14.38 -24.18 -9.84
CA THR A 303 13.85 -25.50 -9.44
C THR A 303 13.72 -26.47 -10.61
N GLY A 304 13.85 -25.98 -11.86
CA GLY A 304 13.83 -26.85 -13.04
C GLY A 304 13.83 -26.07 -14.34
N ASP A 305 13.71 -26.79 -15.45
CA ASP A 305 13.62 -26.21 -16.78
C ASP A 305 12.18 -25.75 -17.07
N CYS A 306 12.03 -24.90 -18.09
CA CYS A 306 10.71 -24.60 -18.65
C CYS A 306 10.05 -25.89 -19.10
N ALA A 307 8.73 -26.00 -18.90
CA ALA A 307 7.98 -27.08 -19.52
C ALA A 307 8.23 -26.99 -21.03
N GLY A 308 8.86 -28.02 -21.60
CA GLY A 308 9.05 -28.10 -23.04
C GLY A 308 7.69 -27.96 -23.71
N ARG A 309 7.62 -27.26 -24.86
CA ARG A 309 6.49 -27.47 -25.77
C ARG A 309 6.45 -28.96 -26.03
N ASP A 310 5.45 -29.66 -25.48
CA ASP A 310 5.36 -31.10 -25.56
C ASP A 310 5.65 -31.53 -27.00
N ARG A 311 6.69 -32.36 -27.17
CA ARG A 311 6.77 -33.23 -28.32
C ARG A 311 5.45 -33.99 -28.32
N GLN A 312 4.56 -33.66 -29.25
CA GLN A 312 3.43 -34.51 -29.61
C GLN A 312 3.97 -35.93 -29.74
N ARG A 313 3.74 -36.75 -28.72
CA ARG A 313 3.97 -38.19 -28.79
C ARG A 313 2.93 -38.69 -29.78
N ARG A 314 3.39 -38.92 -31.01
CA ARG A 314 2.76 -39.85 -31.93
C ARG A 314 3.16 -41.26 -31.54
#